data_AF-A0A3D5G420-F1
#
_entry.id   AF-A0A3D5G420-F1
#
_cell.length_a   1.000
_cell.length_b   1.000
_cell.length_c   1.000
_cell.angle_alpha   90.00
_cell.angle_beta   90.00
_cell.angle_gamma   90.00
#
_symmetry.space_group_name_H-M   'P 1'
#
loop_
_entity.id
_entity.type
_entity.pdbx_description
1 polymer ?
#
loop_
_entity_poly.entity_id
_entity_poly.type
_entity_poly.pdbx_seq_one_letter_code
_entity_poly.pdbx_strand_id
1 'polypeptide(L)'
;MSKISHKIRSAKTQLSKLYTPSVAFARSVLIASVAVTLSLIAVRHLGMLQSLELSAYDQMLRSRPDETPDSRLLIVGITEGDIQRLKQWPISDRKIAEILQKLEKMQPRAIGLDVLRDVPLGDGREELTKVLQKSDRIIGVCLVTDGTAESPGSPPPPGLPPNSIGYADFGVDPGGVLRRALLFMKPPTIESNSPVEKHLCNDDSQVLFSFNLQLALRYLQAEKKYPKLATDQSLWLGATEFKQLGNNDGGYKNADVRGYQILIDYRSRSQVANQVTLTDVLEGKIAPNLVKDKIVLIGYTTETVKDFFYTPYSAGKDNNQFMPGIVAHAQVVSQILSAVLDKRPLFWFWPESAEILWIWGWSMVGGTLAWRMAHPMRLALAFAATLALCCSISFGIFLLAGWVPVAAPVLALIVTGGSIVSADRFNKAGYGKVISDRVKQVFKIEIDQAQKAEQVAEITGSDFFKELQQKKDKLRVGKKEPSQTEPNQPQEITVGSEEPENAKSQPEEYLAQLQQTVKQHKQRTAVTESESDSQASVPIDASNSNTRAETSPDDEMSQLQAKAKQMRERRGVAKRIKDIPSEDLGDKEDLGA
;
A
#
# COMPACT_ATOMS: atom_id res chain seq x y z
N MET A 1 -33.51 17.34 -58.38
CA MET A 1 -33.13 16.61 -57.13
C MET A 1 -31.77 15.89 -57.20
N SER A 2 -31.43 15.13 -58.26
CA SER A 2 -30.21 14.27 -58.37
C SER A 2 -28.91 14.86 -57.77
N LYS A 3 -28.46 16.05 -58.20
CA LYS A 3 -27.18 16.65 -57.75
C LYS A 3 -27.07 16.87 -56.23
N ILE A 4 -28.19 17.04 -55.52
CA ILE A 4 -28.22 17.19 -54.05
C ILE A 4 -28.04 15.83 -53.36
N SER A 5 -28.76 14.80 -53.83
CA SER A 5 -28.58 13.41 -53.37
C SER A 5 -27.12 12.95 -53.48
N HIS A 6 -26.45 13.29 -54.59
CA HIS A 6 -25.05 12.92 -54.80
C HIS A 6 -24.07 13.65 -53.87
N LYS A 7 -24.32 14.93 -53.55
CA LYS A 7 -23.53 15.66 -52.52
C LYS A 7 -23.77 15.10 -51.12
N ILE A 8 -25.02 14.78 -50.74
CA ILE A 8 -25.35 14.19 -49.43
C ILE A 8 -24.72 12.80 -49.28
N ARG A 9 -24.79 11.93 -50.30
CA ARG A 9 -24.08 10.65 -50.30
C ARG A 9 -22.57 10.83 -50.18
N SER A 10 -21.97 11.72 -50.97
CA SER A 10 -20.52 12.02 -50.92
C SER A 10 -20.08 12.47 -49.52
N ALA A 11 -20.78 13.43 -48.92
CA ALA A 11 -20.50 13.90 -47.56
C ALA A 11 -20.66 12.78 -46.52
N LYS A 12 -21.72 11.96 -46.62
CA LYS A 12 -21.94 10.82 -45.70
C LYS A 12 -20.84 9.74 -45.83
N THR A 13 -20.29 9.54 -47.03
CA THR A 13 -19.15 8.63 -47.27
C THR A 13 -17.80 9.21 -46.83
N GLN A 14 -17.60 10.53 -46.90
CA GLN A 14 -16.41 11.17 -46.32
C GLN A 14 -16.45 11.17 -44.78
N LEU A 15 -17.61 11.48 -44.19
CA LEU A 15 -17.85 11.34 -42.76
C LEU A 15 -17.61 9.91 -42.29
N SER A 16 -18.19 8.88 -42.93
CA SER A 16 -17.98 7.49 -42.50
C SER A 16 -16.53 7.01 -42.64
N LYS A 17 -15.77 7.50 -43.63
CA LYS A 17 -14.32 7.24 -43.76
C LYS A 17 -13.46 7.90 -42.69
N LEU A 18 -13.91 9.01 -42.08
CA LEU A 18 -13.25 9.62 -40.92
C LEU A 18 -13.70 8.97 -39.60
N TYR A 19 -14.97 8.55 -39.52
CA TYR A 19 -15.58 8.00 -38.30
C TYR A 19 -15.12 6.58 -37.96
N THR A 20 -14.87 5.73 -38.96
CA THR A 20 -14.43 4.35 -38.74
C THR A 20 -13.04 4.22 -38.08
N PRO A 21 -11.96 4.91 -38.53
CA PRO A 21 -10.67 4.82 -37.87
C PRO A 21 -10.68 5.45 -36.47
N SER A 22 -11.41 6.56 -36.25
CA SER A 22 -11.49 7.18 -34.93
C SER A 22 -12.23 6.31 -33.90
N VAL A 23 -13.34 5.67 -34.28
CA VAL A 23 -14.06 4.74 -33.39
C VAL A 23 -13.27 3.47 -33.13
N ALA A 24 -12.55 2.93 -34.13
CA ALA A 24 -11.67 1.78 -33.93
C ALA A 24 -10.56 2.08 -32.90
N PHE A 25 -9.89 3.24 -33.03
CA PHE A 25 -8.79 3.61 -32.14
C PHE A 25 -9.29 4.01 -30.74
N ALA A 26 -10.44 4.66 -30.62
CA ALA A 26 -11.08 4.94 -29.32
C ALA A 26 -11.42 3.65 -28.56
N ARG A 27 -11.84 2.58 -29.26
CA ARG A 27 -12.00 1.24 -28.65
C ARG A 27 -10.66 0.66 -28.18
N SER A 28 -9.58 0.82 -28.95
CA SER A 28 -8.24 0.40 -28.53
C SER A 28 -7.77 1.12 -27.26
N VAL A 29 -7.99 2.43 -27.16
CA VAL A 29 -7.69 3.22 -25.95
C VAL A 29 -8.50 2.74 -24.74
N LEU A 30 -9.82 2.51 -24.91
CA LEU A 30 -10.67 2.02 -23.83
C LEU A 30 -10.25 0.63 -23.35
N ILE A 31 -10.03 -0.32 -24.27
CA ILE A 31 -9.60 -1.69 -23.95
C ILE A 31 -8.23 -1.69 -23.26
N ALA A 32 -7.26 -0.94 -23.79
CA ALA A 32 -5.94 -0.81 -23.18
C ALA A 32 -6.03 -0.19 -21.78
N SER A 33 -6.87 0.84 -21.60
CA SER A 33 -6.99 1.52 -20.30
C SER A 33 -7.58 0.62 -19.21
N VAL A 34 -8.65 -0.13 -19.54
CA VAL A 34 -9.26 -1.08 -18.61
C VAL A 34 -8.29 -2.23 -18.30
N ALA A 35 -7.61 -2.77 -19.31
CA ALA A 35 -6.64 -3.84 -19.11
C ALA A 35 -5.47 -3.40 -18.20
N VAL A 36 -4.84 -2.26 -18.48
CA VAL A 36 -3.74 -1.72 -17.66
C VAL A 36 -4.20 -1.37 -16.25
N THR A 37 -5.41 -0.82 -16.10
CA THR A 37 -5.99 -0.53 -14.78
C THR A 37 -6.20 -1.81 -13.98
N LEU A 38 -6.80 -2.86 -14.56
CA LEU A 38 -6.99 -4.15 -13.89
C LEU A 38 -5.65 -4.82 -13.54
N SER A 39 -4.65 -4.77 -14.42
CA SER A 39 -3.30 -5.25 -14.11
C SER A 39 -2.64 -4.49 -12.96
N LEU A 40 -2.75 -3.15 -12.93
CA LEU A 40 -2.20 -2.34 -11.84
C LEU A 40 -2.95 -2.54 -10.52
N ILE A 41 -4.26 -2.77 -10.54
CA ILE A 41 -5.04 -3.17 -9.37
C ILE A 41 -4.53 -4.51 -8.82
N ALA A 42 -4.35 -5.52 -9.66
CA ALA A 42 -3.80 -6.82 -9.25
C ALA A 42 -2.39 -6.69 -8.65
N VAL A 43 -1.48 -5.97 -9.33
CA VAL A 43 -0.10 -5.69 -8.85
C VAL A 43 -0.11 -4.87 -7.55
N ARG A 44 -1.10 -3.99 -7.35
CA ARG A 44 -1.31 -3.25 -6.10
C ARG A 44 -1.79 -4.17 -4.97
N HIS A 45 -2.78 -5.04 -5.19
CA HIS A 45 -3.21 -6.01 -4.16
C HIS A 45 -2.12 -7.01 -3.76
N LEU A 46 -1.17 -7.32 -4.65
CA LEU A 46 0.05 -8.08 -4.34
C LEU A 46 1.11 -7.27 -3.56
N GLY A 47 0.81 -6.04 -3.13
CA GLY A 47 1.70 -5.16 -2.37
C GLY A 47 2.88 -4.57 -3.16
N MET A 48 3.07 -4.96 -4.42
CA MET A 48 4.28 -4.67 -5.20
C MET A 48 4.52 -3.17 -5.46
N LEU A 49 3.46 -2.35 -5.41
CA LEU A 49 3.56 -0.89 -5.56
C LEU A 49 3.81 -0.14 -4.25
N GLN A 50 3.63 -0.76 -3.08
CA GLN A 50 3.65 -0.08 -1.77
C GLN A 50 4.96 0.66 -1.51
N SER A 51 6.11 0.09 -1.89
CA SER A 51 7.42 0.73 -1.74
C SER A 51 7.53 2.04 -2.54
N LEU A 52 6.92 2.08 -3.74
CA LEU A 52 6.89 3.28 -4.59
C LEU A 52 5.92 4.34 -4.03
N GLU A 53 4.75 3.93 -3.54
CA GLU A 53 3.78 4.84 -2.94
C GLU A 53 4.27 5.44 -1.61
N LEU A 54 4.98 4.65 -0.78
CA LEU A 54 5.61 5.14 0.45
C LEU A 54 6.81 6.06 0.16
N SER A 55 7.61 5.75 -0.87
CA SER A 55 8.69 6.65 -1.32
C SER A 55 8.14 7.99 -1.86
N ALA A 56 7.00 7.95 -2.55
CA ALA A 56 6.28 9.16 -2.98
C ALA A 56 5.71 9.95 -1.79
N TYR A 57 5.09 9.28 -0.82
CA TYR A 57 4.65 9.88 0.45
C TYR A 57 5.79 10.60 1.16
N ASP A 58 6.94 9.93 1.35
CA ASP A 58 8.10 10.52 1.99
C ASP A 58 8.64 11.71 1.22
N GLN A 59 8.67 11.64 -0.12
CA GLN A 59 9.10 12.77 -0.94
C GLN A 59 8.14 13.96 -0.83
N MET A 60 6.83 13.73 -0.71
CA MET A 60 5.87 14.80 -0.49
C MET A 60 6.02 15.41 0.91
N LEU A 61 6.28 14.63 1.97
CA LEU A 61 6.65 15.16 3.30
C LEU A 61 7.93 15.99 3.26
N ARG A 62 9.00 15.49 2.62
CA ARG A 62 10.27 16.23 2.43
C ARG A 62 10.13 17.51 1.59
N SER A 63 9.04 17.66 0.84
CA SER A 63 8.76 18.83 -0.01
C SER A 63 7.87 19.87 0.66
N ARG A 64 7.35 19.61 1.86
CA ARG A 64 6.69 20.63 2.71
C ARG A 64 7.76 21.49 3.41
N PRO A 65 7.47 22.79 3.67
CA PRO A 65 8.28 23.57 4.61
C PRO A 65 8.10 23.05 6.05
N ASP A 66 9.12 23.24 6.88
CA ASP A 66 9.02 23.00 8.32
C ASP A 66 8.11 24.05 8.99
N GLU A 67 7.17 23.63 9.84
CA GLU A 67 6.40 24.54 10.68
C GLU A 67 7.26 25.09 11.84
N THR A 68 6.85 26.23 12.40
CA THR A 68 7.48 26.79 13.61
C THR A 68 7.35 25.84 14.81
N PRO A 69 8.37 25.75 15.69
CA PRO A 69 8.34 24.89 16.88
C PRO A 69 7.11 25.10 17.76
N ASP A 70 6.56 24.02 18.31
CA ASP A 70 5.38 24.05 19.16
C ASP A 70 5.71 24.69 20.51
N SER A 71 5.18 25.89 20.75
CA SER A 71 5.46 26.67 21.95
C SER A 71 4.89 26.06 23.24
N ARG A 72 4.02 25.05 23.14
CA ARG A 72 3.44 24.29 24.27
C ARG A 72 4.37 23.18 24.78
N LEU A 73 5.46 22.90 24.07
CA LEU A 73 6.39 21.80 24.35
C LEU A 73 7.79 22.30 24.72
N LEU A 74 8.51 21.51 25.51
CA LEU A 74 9.95 21.63 25.76
C LEU A 74 10.56 20.22 25.73
N ILE A 75 11.67 20.02 25.03
CA ILE A 75 12.46 18.79 25.10
C ILE A 75 13.67 19.01 26.00
N VAL A 76 13.83 18.17 27.02
CA VAL A 76 15.04 18.05 27.84
C VAL A 76 15.81 16.85 27.30
N GLY A 77 16.72 17.10 26.36
CA GLY A 77 17.54 16.07 25.74
C GLY A 77 18.67 15.65 26.67
N ILE A 78 18.80 14.36 26.94
CA ILE A 78 20.01 13.79 27.53
C ILE A 78 20.99 13.53 26.39
N THR A 79 22.01 14.38 26.28
CA THR A 79 22.99 14.41 25.19
C THR A 79 24.29 13.70 25.55
N GLU A 80 25.18 13.51 24.57
CA GLU A 80 26.53 13.00 24.85
C GLU A 80 27.35 14.00 25.67
N GLY A 81 27.12 15.30 25.48
CA GLY A 81 27.73 16.35 26.30
C GLY A 81 27.34 16.24 27.78
N ASP A 82 26.11 15.79 28.08
CA ASP A 82 25.67 15.49 29.44
C ASP A 82 26.42 14.29 30.01
N ILE A 83 26.48 13.17 29.27
CA ILE A 83 27.20 11.95 29.70
C ILE A 83 28.67 12.27 30.01
N GLN A 84 29.35 12.99 29.12
CA GLN A 84 30.77 13.32 29.26
C GLN A 84 31.04 14.35 30.37
N ARG A 85 30.17 15.36 30.57
CA ARG A 85 30.28 16.31 31.70
C ARG A 85 30.00 15.63 33.03
N LEU A 86 28.95 14.82 33.10
CA LEU A 86 28.53 14.11 34.31
C LEU A 86 29.39 12.88 34.62
N LYS A 87 30.24 12.47 33.67
CA LYS A 87 31.11 11.27 33.69
C LYS A 87 30.35 9.99 34.07
N GLN A 88 29.13 9.85 33.55
CA GLN A 88 28.21 8.83 34.03
C GLN A 88 27.26 8.35 32.93
N TRP A 89 27.26 7.04 32.71
CA TRP A 89 26.31 6.32 31.86
C TRP A 89 25.96 4.97 32.49
N PRO A 90 24.67 4.59 32.63
CA PRO A 90 23.47 5.43 32.49
C PRO A 90 23.37 6.53 33.55
N ILE A 91 22.52 7.53 33.30
CA ILE A 91 22.20 8.59 34.30
C ILE A 91 21.49 7.96 35.50
N SER A 92 21.98 8.18 36.74
CA SER A 92 21.36 7.53 37.91
C SER A 92 20.00 8.10 38.32
N ASP A 93 19.26 7.29 39.05
CA ASP A 93 17.92 7.60 39.56
C ASP A 93 17.91 8.90 40.39
N ARG A 94 18.98 9.18 41.14
CA ARG A 94 19.18 10.45 41.87
C ARG A 94 19.15 11.66 40.94
N LYS A 95 19.84 11.60 39.80
CA LYS A 95 19.86 12.71 38.83
C LYS A 95 18.53 12.86 38.10
N ILE A 96 17.81 11.76 37.88
CA ILE A 96 16.41 11.81 37.37
C ILE A 96 15.47 12.42 38.43
N ALA A 97 15.60 12.05 39.71
CA ALA A 97 14.84 12.66 40.80
C ALA A 97 15.14 14.17 40.93
N GLU A 98 16.40 14.58 40.82
CA GLU A 98 16.83 15.99 40.88
C GLU A 98 16.22 16.83 39.76
N ILE A 99 16.23 16.38 38.49
CA ILE A 99 15.60 17.14 37.40
C ILE A 99 14.08 17.19 37.53
N LEU A 100 13.43 16.09 37.93
CA LEU A 100 11.97 16.06 38.12
C LEU A 100 11.57 17.05 39.23
N GLN A 101 12.28 17.05 40.37
CA GLN A 101 12.06 18.03 41.44
C GLN A 101 12.34 19.49 41.03
N LYS A 102 13.28 19.73 40.11
CA LYS A 102 13.55 21.08 39.56
C LYS A 102 12.45 21.52 38.61
N LEU A 103 12.00 20.65 37.71
CA LEU A 103 10.95 20.91 36.74
C LEU A 103 9.59 21.12 37.42
N GLU A 104 9.19 20.27 38.37
CA GLU A 104 7.96 20.41 39.15
C GLU A 104 7.82 21.79 39.82
N LYS A 105 8.91 22.34 40.36
CA LYS A 105 8.94 23.69 40.98
C LYS A 105 8.63 24.81 40.00
N MET A 106 8.82 24.59 38.69
CA MET A 106 8.45 25.54 37.63
C MET A 106 7.05 25.31 37.05
N GLN A 107 6.27 24.37 37.62
CA GLN A 107 4.85 24.14 37.33
C GLN A 107 4.52 23.86 35.84
N PRO A 108 5.14 22.84 35.21
CA PRO A 108 4.70 22.34 33.92
C PRO A 108 3.28 21.76 34.01
N ARG A 109 2.59 21.67 32.87
CA ARG A 109 1.27 21.02 32.79
C ARG A 109 1.38 19.49 32.74
N ALA A 110 2.46 18.96 32.18
CA ALA A 110 2.84 17.55 32.26
C ALA A 110 4.36 17.38 32.11
N ILE A 111 4.91 16.31 32.67
CA ILE A 111 6.31 15.88 32.45
C ILE A 111 6.28 14.46 31.90
N GLY A 112 6.78 14.25 30.69
CA GLY A 112 7.05 12.93 30.14
C GLY A 112 8.47 12.49 30.46
N LEU A 113 8.62 11.31 31.05
CA LEU A 113 9.91 10.65 31.31
C LEU A 113 10.06 9.44 30.38
N ASP A 114 10.62 9.68 29.20
CA ASP A 114 10.96 8.68 28.16
C ASP A 114 12.34 8.08 28.43
N VAL A 115 12.43 7.46 29.60
CA VAL A 115 13.68 6.99 30.19
C VAL A 115 13.33 5.76 31.04
N LEU A 116 13.55 4.56 30.49
CA LEU A 116 13.20 3.29 31.13
C LEU A 116 13.88 3.13 32.50
N ARG A 117 13.09 2.77 33.51
CA ARG A 117 13.45 2.73 34.94
C ARG A 117 12.74 1.63 35.72
N ASP A 118 12.43 0.54 35.04
CA ASP A 118 12.12 -0.77 35.62
C ASP A 118 13.12 -1.15 36.72
N VAL A 119 14.41 -1.25 36.39
CA VAL A 119 15.48 -1.61 37.32
C VAL A 119 16.18 -0.38 37.93
N PRO A 120 16.74 -0.48 39.16
CA PRO A 120 17.54 0.58 39.76
C PRO A 120 18.82 0.89 38.96
N LEU A 121 19.01 2.16 38.59
CA LEU A 121 20.23 2.60 37.89
C LEU A 121 21.05 3.53 38.79
N GLY A 122 22.19 3.03 39.27
CA GLY A 122 23.07 3.76 40.18
C GLY A 122 22.41 4.03 41.54
N ASP A 123 22.57 5.25 42.03
CA ASP A 123 22.04 5.72 43.31
C ASP A 123 20.71 6.48 43.18
N GLY A 124 19.94 6.59 44.28
CA GLY A 124 18.76 7.46 44.37
C GLY A 124 17.39 6.84 44.03
N ARG A 125 17.27 5.50 44.00
CA ARG A 125 16.01 4.81 43.67
C ARG A 125 14.86 5.14 44.64
N GLU A 126 15.14 5.34 45.93
CA GLU A 126 14.11 5.76 46.88
C GLU A 126 13.62 7.18 46.59
N GLU A 127 14.52 8.11 46.32
CA GLU A 127 14.24 9.51 46.00
C GLU A 127 13.47 9.63 44.69
N LEU A 128 13.82 8.85 43.68
CA LEU A 128 13.05 8.76 42.43
C LEU A 128 11.64 8.23 42.70
N THR A 129 11.51 7.09 43.38
CA THR A 129 10.19 6.51 43.75
C THR A 129 9.31 7.52 44.50
N LYS A 130 9.89 8.24 45.49
CA LYS A 130 9.18 9.27 46.29
C LYS A 130 8.75 10.49 45.46
N VAL A 131 9.46 10.81 44.37
CA VAL A 131 9.08 11.88 43.43
C VAL A 131 7.95 11.42 42.50
N LEU A 132 8.08 10.21 41.94
CA LEU A 132 7.07 9.62 41.05
C LEU A 132 5.73 9.37 41.77
N GLN A 133 5.76 8.95 43.03
CA GLN A 133 4.56 8.79 43.87
C GLN A 133 3.87 10.10 44.23
N LYS A 134 4.59 11.23 44.21
CA LYS A 134 4.10 12.52 44.74
C LYS A 134 3.53 13.45 43.67
N SER A 135 3.94 13.31 42.42
CA SER A 135 3.42 14.12 41.32
C SER A 135 2.36 13.37 40.52
N ASP A 136 1.21 14.02 40.30
CA ASP A 136 0.24 13.58 39.31
C ASP A 136 0.66 13.96 37.87
N ARG A 137 1.59 14.91 37.70
CA ARG A 137 1.97 15.51 36.39
C ARG A 137 3.03 14.70 35.65
N ILE A 138 3.80 13.87 36.36
CA ILE A 138 4.80 13.00 35.74
C ILE A 138 4.08 11.82 35.09
N ILE A 139 4.47 11.50 33.87
CA ILE A 139 4.06 10.34 33.09
C ILE A 139 5.34 9.60 32.68
N GLY A 140 5.45 8.31 33.00
CA GLY A 140 6.60 7.47 32.63
C GLY A 140 6.28 6.45 31.56
N VAL A 141 7.34 5.88 30.99
CA VAL A 141 7.26 4.88 29.92
C VAL A 141 7.37 3.44 30.41
N CYS A 142 6.84 2.54 29.58
CA CYS A 142 7.08 1.11 29.55
C CYS A 142 7.20 0.64 28.08
N LEU A 143 7.61 -0.60 27.85
CA LEU A 143 7.55 -1.26 26.54
C LEU A 143 6.50 -2.38 26.55
N VAL A 144 5.74 -2.51 25.46
CA VAL A 144 4.75 -3.59 25.28
C VAL A 144 5.43 -4.87 24.77
N THR A 145 4.93 -6.03 25.19
CA THR A 145 5.36 -7.33 24.65
C THR A 145 5.00 -7.48 23.16
N ASP A 146 5.80 -8.20 22.38
CA ASP A 146 5.41 -8.62 21.02
C ASP A 146 4.46 -9.84 21.01
N GLY A 147 4.28 -10.50 22.17
CA GLY A 147 3.55 -11.76 22.37
C GLY A 147 4.43 -12.96 22.69
N THR A 148 5.76 -12.82 22.63
CA THR A 148 6.72 -13.90 22.93
C THR A 148 7.25 -13.84 24.37
N ALA A 149 7.79 -14.96 24.84
CA ALA A 149 8.57 -15.01 26.07
C ALA A 149 9.95 -14.32 25.96
N GLU A 150 10.42 -14.09 24.73
CA GLU A 150 11.73 -13.49 24.44
C GLU A 150 11.68 -11.95 24.49
N SER A 151 10.54 -11.36 24.09
CA SER A 151 10.23 -9.93 24.28
C SER A 151 9.03 -9.76 25.23
N PRO A 152 9.18 -9.98 26.55
CA PRO A 152 8.07 -9.92 27.53
C PRO A 152 7.52 -8.51 27.80
N GLY A 153 7.98 -7.49 27.07
CA GLY A 153 7.80 -6.08 27.40
C GLY A 153 8.76 -5.61 28.48
N SER A 154 8.53 -4.42 29.04
CA SER A 154 9.18 -3.96 30.26
C SER A 154 8.16 -3.35 31.22
N PRO A 155 8.35 -3.46 32.54
CA PRO A 155 7.46 -2.78 33.48
C PRO A 155 7.73 -1.27 33.49
N PRO A 156 6.74 -0.46 33.91
CA PRO A 156 6.95 0.96 34.21
C PRO A 156 7.78 1.15 35.48
N PRO A 157 8.39 2.34 35.70
CA PRO A 157 9.14 2.59 36.92
C PRO A 157 8.26 2.53 38.18
N PRO A 158 8.74 1.87 39.26
CA PRO A 158 8.06 1.83 40.54
C PRO A 158 7.68 3.21 41.09
N GLY A 159 6.45 3.31 41.59
CA GLY A 159 5.91 4.51 42.22
C GLY A 159 4.96 5.34 41.36
N LEU A 160 4.89 5.14 40.04
CA LEU A 160 3.85 5.76 39.21
C LEU A 160 2.48 5.10 39.41
N PRO A 161 1.38 5.87 39.48
CA PRO A 161 0.03 5.32 39.39
C PRO A 161 -0.31 4.90 37.94
N PRO A 162 -1.22 3.93 37.71
CA PRO A 162 -1.53 3.41 36.38
C PRO A 162 -1.98 4.45 35.34
N ASN A 163 -2.59 5.56 35.76
CA ASN A 163 -3.01 6.67 34.90
C ASN A 163 -1.89 7.69 34.57
N SER A 164 -0.67 7.44 35.06
CA SER A 164 0.56 8.18 34.74
C SER A 164 1.59 7.29 34.04
N ILE A 165 1.13 6.23 33.36
CA ILE A 165 1.97 5.34 32.55
C ILE A 165 1.41 5.30 31.13
N GLY A 166 2.30 5.34 30.14
CA GLY A 166 1.95 5.03 28.74
C GLY A 166 3.13 4.39 28.02
N TYR A 167 2.85 3.53 27.04
CA TYR A 167 3.90 2.81 26.34
C TYR A 167 4.66 3.67 25.32
N ALA A 168 5.95 3.42 25.13
CA ALA A 168 6.80 4.16 24.19
C ALA A 168 6.78 3.60 22.75
N ASP A 169 6.24 2.39 22.55
CA ASP A 169 6.28 1.67 21.28
C ASP A 169 5.67 2.42 20.08
N PHE A 170 6.32 2.29 18.92
CA PHE A 170 5.97 2.96 17.67
C PHE A 170 5.60 1.98 16.53
N GLY A 171 4.72 2.42 15.63
CA GLY A 171 4.37 1.70 14.40
C GLY A 171 5.42 1.93 13.31
N VAL A 172 6.42 1.05 13.26
CA VAL A 172 7.52 1.12 12.27
C VAL A 172 7.16 0.35 10.99
N ASP A 173 7.46 0.91 9.82
CA ASP A 173 7.24 0.27 8.53
C ASP A 173 8.38 -0.65 8.09
N PRO A 174 8.13 -1.56 7.13
CA PRO A 174 9.19 -2.29 6.42
C PRO A 174 10.29 -1.33 5.93
N GLY A 175 11.54 -1.66 6.25
CA GLY A 175 12.70 -0.79 6.04
C GLY A 175 13.08 0.07 7.26
N GLY A 176 12.36 -0.03 8.39
CA GLY A 176 12.70 0.65 9.65
C GLY A 176 12.25 2.10 9.73
N VAL A 177 11.42 2.57 8.79
CA VAL A 177 10.97 3.97 8.72
C VAL A 177 9.72 4.16 9.58
N LEU A 178 9.80 5.10 10.53
CA LEU A 178 8.68 5.52 11.34
C LEU A 178 7.74 6.42 10.52
N ARG A 179 6.51 5.95 10.28
CA ARG A 179 5.43 6.75 9.66
C ARG A 179 4.13 6.72 10.46
N ARG A 180 3.97 5.79 11.40
CA ARG A 180 2.72 5.53 12.12
C ARG A 180 2.90 5.71 13.63
N ALA A 181 2.00 6.47 14.25
CA ALA A 181 1.91 6.59 15.68
C ALA A 181 0.86 5.64 16.24
N LEU A 182 1.20 4.95 17.31
CA LEU A 182 0.26 4.21 18.14
C LEU A 182 -0.31 5.17 19.20
N LEU A 183 -1.65 5.21 19.32
CA LEU A 183 -2.36 6.04 20.30
C LEU A 183 -2.82 5.23 21.53
N PHE A 184 -3.40 4.06 21.30
CA PHE A 184 -3.73 3.09 22.35
C PHE A 184 -3.72 1.67 21.80
N MET A 185 -3.47 0.67 22.63
CA MET A 185 -3.56 -0.74 22.22
C MET A 185 -3.91 -1.65 23.39
N LYS A 186 -4.32 -2.87 23.06
CA LYS A 186 -4.34 -3.99 24.00
C LYS A 186 -3.01 -4.76 23.83
N PRO A 187 -2.25 -5.07 24.90
CA PRO A 187 -1.05 -5.91 24.80
C PRO A 187 -1.37 -7.28 24.16
N PRO A 188 -0.46 -7.84 23.34
CA PRO A 188 -0.52 -9.22 22.93
C PRO A 188 -0.48 -10.18 24.13
N THR A 189 -1.23 -11.27 24.07
CA THR A 189 -1.18 -12.35 25.06
C THR A 189 0.12 -13.14 24.90
N ILE A 190 0.94 -13.23 25.95
CA ILE A 190 2.13 -14.11 25.99
C ILE A 190 1.67 -15.57 26.17
N GLU A 191 2.35 -16.52 25.54
CA GLU A 191 2.02 -17.95 25.66
C GLU A 191 2.04 -18.43 27.13
N SER A 192 0.93 -19.04 27.56
CA SER A 192 0.59 -19.27 28.98
C SER A 192 1.55 -20.17 29.79
N ASN A 193 2.53 -20.81 29.16
CA ASN A 193 3.53 -21.66 29.82
C ASN A 193 4.87 -20.91 30.07
N SER A 194 4.94 -19.62 29.73
CA SER A 194 6.15 -18.81 29.84
C SER A 194 6.40 -18.36 31.30
N PRO A 195 7.65 -18.38 31.80
CA PRO A 195 7.99 -17.97 33.18
C PRO A 195 8.06 -16.44 33.37
N VAL A 196 7.25 -15.69 32.63
CA VAL A 196 7.29 -14.22 32.57
C VAL A 196 6.44 -13.62 33.69
N GLU A 197 7.00 -12.66 34.43
CA GLU A 197 6.24 -11.92 35.45
C GLU A 197 5.23 -10.98 34.78
N LYS A 198 3.97 -11.04 35.22
CA LYS A 198 2.88 -10.25 34.64
C LYS A 198 2.89 -8.81 35.19
N HIS A 199 3.02 -7.85 34.29
CA HIS A 199 3.05 -6.41 34.58
C HIS A 199 2.17 -5.64 33.59
N LEU A 200 1.85 -4.37 33.89
CA LEU A 200 0.88 -3.56 33.11
C LEU A 200 1.07 -3.66 31.59
N CYS A 201 2.31 -3.63 31.09
CA CYS A 201 2.61 -3.58 29.65
C CYS A 201 2.77 -4.96 28.97
N ASN A 202 2.44 -6.04 29.68
CA ASN A 202 2.14 -7.36 29.11
C ASN A 202 0.77 -7.89 29.60
N ASP A 203 -0.09 -7.00 30.14
CA ASP A 203 -1.41 -7.35 30.63
C ASP A 203 -2.50 -7.23 29.56
N ASP A 204 -2.83 -8.37 28.96
CA ASP A 204 -3.93 -8.55 28.02
C ASP A 204 -5.34 -8.52 28.67
N SER A 205 -5.50 -7.96 29.86
CA SER A 205 -6.82 -7.61 30.42
C SER A 205 -7.21 -6.14 30.19
N GLN A 206 -6.26 -5.26 29.82
CA GLN A 206 -6.48 -3.81 29.78
C GLN A 206 -6.13 -3.19 28.42
N VAL A 207 -6.70 -2.02 28.15
CA VAL A 207 -6.28 -1.14 27.04
C VAL A 207 -5.32 -0.10 27.61
N LEU A 208 -4.11 -0.06 27.07
CA LEU A 208 -3.09 0.91 27.43
C LEU A 208 -3.12 2.08 26.45
N PHE A 209 -2.83 3.28 26.94
CA PHE A 209 -2.59 4.46 26.11
C PHE A 209 -1.08 4.61 25.87
N SER A 210 -0.69 5.15 24.72
CA SER A 210 0.70 5.46 24.45
C SER A 210 1.17 6.65 25.29
N PHE A 211 2.47 6.74 25.52
CA PHE A 211 3.11 7.86 26.19
C PHE A 211 2.76 9.21 25.56
N ASN A 212 2.74 9.27 24.22
CA ASN A 212 2.35 10.47 23.48
C ASN A 212 0.87 10.85 23.68
N LEU A 213 -0.05 9.87 23.71
CA LEU A 213 -1.46 10.15 23.99
C LEU A 213 -1.66 10.60 25.44
N GLN A 214 -1.04 9.93 26.43
CA GLN A 214 -1.15 10.29 27.85
C GLN A 214 -0.71 11.75 28.11
N LEU A 215 0.42 12.18 27.52
CA LEU A 215 0.91 13.55 27.63
C LEU A 215 -0.07 14.57 27.02
N ALA A 216 -0.58 14.29 25.82
CA ALA A 216 -1.56 15.16 25.16
C ALA A 216 -2.87 15.23 25.96
N LEU A 217 -3.40 14.10 26.44
CA LEU A 217 -4.60 14.04 27.27
C LEU A 217 -4.44 14.83 28.58
N ARG A 218 -3.28 14.73 29.25
CA ARG A 218 -3.00 15.48 30.49
C ARG A 218 -2.98 16.99 30.25
N TYR A 219 -2.45 17.45 29.11
CA TYR A 219 -2.51 18.86 28.72
C TYR A 219 -3.94 19.32 28.38
N LEU A 220 -4.68 18.49 27.64
CA LEU A 220 -6.04 18.74 27.16
C LEU A 220 -7.11 18.68 28.26
N GLN A 221 -6.84 17.99 29.37
CA GLN A 221 -7.70 17.95 30.55
C GLN A 221 -7.94 19.36 31.13
N ALA A 222 -6.92 20.23 31.14
CA ALA A 222 -7.07 21.63 31.57
C ALA A 222 -7.97 22.45 30.62
N GLU A 223 -7.89 22.15 29.32
CA GLU A 223 -8.74 22.72 28.26
C GLU A 223 -10.15 22.08 28.18
N LYS A 224 -10.47 21.21 29.15
CA LYS A 224 -11.73 20.46 29.27
C LYS A 224 -12.06 19.63 28.01
N LYS A 225 -11.03 19.16 27.30
CA LYS A 225 -11.15 18.24 26.16
C LYS A 225 -10.84 16.83 26.65
N TYR A 226 -11.85 15.96 26.63
CA TYR A 226 -11.76 14.58 27.12
C TYR A 226 -11.86 13.60 25.95
N PRO A 227 -11.23 12.42 26.05
CA PRO A 227 -11.35 11.37 25.05
C PRO A 227 -12.74 10.73 25.10
N LYS A 228 -13.27 10.37 23.94
CA LYS A 228 -14.46 9.54 23.77
C LYS A 228 -14.19 8.55 22.65
N LEU A 229 -14.53 7.28 22.86
CA LEU A 229 -14.63 6.29 21.79
C LEU A 229 -16.07 6.29 21.29
N ALA A 230 -16.24 6.44 19.99
CA ALA A 230 -17.55 6.33 19.34
C ALA A 230 -17.86 4.87 18.96
N THR A 231 -19.11 4.61 18.56
CA THR A 231 -19.61 3.25 18.24
C THR A 231 -18.89 2.59 17.06
N ASP A 232 -18.34 3.39 16.16
CA ASP A 232 -17.49 2.98 15.03
C ASP A 232 -16.00 2.83 15.40
N GLN A 233 -15.69 2.88 16.70
CA GLN A 233 -14.34 2.86 17.28
C GLN A 233 -13.49 4.10 16.97
N SER A 234 -14.05 5.16 16.36
CA SER A 234 -13.31 6.42 16.17
C SER A 234 -12.96 7.11 17.49
N LEU A 235 -11.74 7.66 17.60
CA LEU A 235 -11.28 8.38 18.79
C LEU A 235 -11.59 9.87 18.66
N TRP A 236 -12.50 10.37 19.48
CA TRP A 236 -12.86 11.78 19.53
C TRP A 236 -12.18 12.47 20.71
N LEU A 237 -11.36 13.49 20.42
CA LEU A 237 -10.78 14.37 21.44
C LEU A 237 -11.50 15.72 21.39
N GLY A 238 -12.47 15.90 22.31
CA GLY A 238 -13.34 17.07 22.35
C GLY A 238 -14.32 17.14 21.17
N ALA A 239 -13.86 17.66 20.04
CA ALA A 239 -14.63 17.79 18.79
C ALA A 239 -13.83 17.38 17.54
N THR A 240 -12.59 16.91 17.69
CA THR A 240 -11.74 16.44 16.60
C THR A 240 -11.79 14.91 16.57
N GLU A 241 -12.16 14.36 15.42
CA GLU A 241 -12.12 12.94 15.10
C GLU A 241 -10.69 12.54 14.68
N PHE A 242 -10.10 11.59 15.39
CA PHE A 242 -8.91 10.86 14.95
C PHE A 242 -9.39 9.56 14.32
N LYS A 243 -9.11 9.38 13.03
CA LYS A 243 -9.46 8.17 12.28
C LYS A 243 -8.34 7.14 12.37
N GLN A 244 -8.71 5.88 12.60
CA GLN A 244 -7.76 4.77 12.56
C GLN A 244 -7.27 4.57 11.13
N LEU A 245 -5.97 4.32 10.98
CA LEU A 245 -5.37 3.87 9.74
C LEU A 245 -5.83 2.44 9.43
N GLY A 246 -6.47 2.24 8.28
CA GLY A 246 -6.84 0.93 7.74
C GLY A 246 -5.67 0.23 7.06
N ASN A 247 -5.72 -1.11 6.98
CA ASN A 247 -4.64 -1.96 6.44
C ASN A 247 -4.23 -1.62 5.00
N ASN A 248 -5.12 -0.95 4.25
CA ASN A 248 -5.07 -0.77 2.81
C ASN A 248 -5.13 0.72 2.39
N ASP A 249 -5.00 1.65 3.35
CA ASP A 249 -5.20 3.08 3.14
C ASP A 249 -4.05 3.72 2.35
N GLY A 250 -4.39 4.50 1.33
CA GLY A 250 -3.43 5.21 0.48
C GLY A 250 -2.40 4.26 -0.17
N GLY A 251 -1.14 4.37 0.22
CA GLY A 251 -0.07 3.53 -0.32
C GLY A 251 0.07 2.14 0.35
N TYR A 252 -0.54 1.91 1.52
CA TYR A 252 -0.41 0.64 2.24
C TYR A 252 -1.24 -0.47 1.62
N LYS A 253 -0.76 -1.71 1.74
CA LYS A 253 -1.56 -2.94 1.58
C LYS A 253 -1.15 -3.97 2.65
N ASN A 254 -2.14 -4.54 3.33
CA ASN A 254 -1.97 -5.46 4.46
C ASN A 254 -1.04 -4.93 5.58
N ALA A 255 -1.09 -3.64 5.89
CA ALA A 255 -0.31 -3.06 6.99
C ALA A 255 -0.70 -3.65 8.37
N ASP A 256 0.29 -3.77 9.26
CA ASP A 256 0.09 -4.19 10.65
C ASP A 256 -0.56 -3.06 11.46
N VAL A 257 -1.89 -3.04 11.46
CA VAL A 257 -2.74 -2.08 12.19
C VAL A 257 -3.14 -2.59 13.58
N ARG A 258 -2.29 -3.38 14.25
CA ARG A 258 -2.50 -3.74 15.66
C ARG A 258 -2.53 -2.47 16.52
N GLY A 259 -3.55 -2.36 17.38
CA GLY A 259 -3.82 -1.14 18.15
C GLY A 259 -4.37 0.01 17.29
N TYR A 260 -4.62 1.14 17.94
CA TYR A 260 -5.13 2.34 17.28
C TYR A 260 -3.99 3.15 16.70
N GLN A 261 -3.90 3.18 15.37
CA GLN A 261 -2.81 3.84 14.66
C GLN A 261 -3.28 5.01 13.82
N ILE A 262 -2.43 6.03 13.72
CA ILE A 262 -2.58 7.18 12.81
C ILE A 262 -1.27 7.41 12.04
N LEU A 263 -1.32 8.09 10.89
CA LEU A 263 -0.10 8.62 10.26
C LEU A 263 0.47 9.79 11.04
N ILE A 264 1.80 9.84 11.13
CA ILE A 264 2.55 10.94 11.73
C ILE A 264 2.63 12.08 10.71
N ASP A 265 1.96 13.18 11.04
CA ASP A 265 1.97 14.42 10.29
C ASP A 265 3.05 15.34 10.86
N TYR A 266 4.30 15.00 10.58
CA TYR A 266 5.50 15.68 11.10
C TYR A 266 5.38 17.21 11.01
N ARG A 267 5.67 17.89 12.13
CA ARG A 267 5.67 19.36 12.25
C ARG A 267 6.87 19.96 11.54
N SER A 268 8.04 19.39 11.77
CA SER A 268 9.30 19.82 11.20
C SER A 268 10.32 18.68 11.24
N ARG A 269 11.42 18.83 10.50
CA ARG A 269 12.46 17.82 10.34
C ARG A 269 13.20 17.44 11.63
N SER A 270 13.33 18.37 12.57
CA SER A 270 14.05 18.18 13.84
C SER A 270 13.58 19.13 14.95
N GLN A 271 13.37 20.41 14.65
CA GLN A 271 12.96 21.43 15.61
C GLN A 271 11.44 21.43 15.83
N VAL A 272 10.90 20.35 16.39
CA VAL A 272 9.47 20.23 16.73
C VAL A 272 9.07 21.11 17.91
N ALA A 273 10.01 21.36 18.82
CA ALA A 273 9.85 22.12 20.06
C ALA A 273 11.18 22.83 20.39
N ASN A 274 11.16 23.72 21.38
CA ASN A 274 12.41 24.19 21.99
C ASN A 274 13.11 23.03 22.69
N GLN A 275 14.44 23.01 22.67
CA GLN A 275 15.26 21.96 23.29
C GLN A 275 16.33 22.56 24.22
N VAL A 276 16.58 21.89 25.33
CA VAL A 276 17.62 22.19 26.33
C VAL A 276 18.30 20.88 26.76
N THR A 277 19.51 20.96 27.34
CA THR A 277 20.19 19.74 27.83
C THR A 277 19.73 19.34 29.23
N LEU A 278 19.99 18.08 29.61
CA LEU A 278 19.84 17.60 30.99
C LEU A 278 20.62 18.49 31.97
N THR A 279 21.83 18.87 31.60
CA THR A 279 22.72 19.74 32.38
C THR A 279 22.15 21.14 32.55
N ASP A 280 21.52 21.74 31.54
CA ASP A 280 20.92 23.08 31.68
C ASP A 280 19.80 23.10 32.75
N VAL A 281 19.05 22.00 32.89
CA VAL A 281 18.07 21.82 33.96
C VAL A 281 18.76 21.67 35.32
N LEU A 282 19.78 20.81 35.41
CA LEU A 282 20.54 20.59 36.66
C LEU A 282 21.26 21.86 37.13
N GLU A 283 21.89 22.62 36.24
CA GLU A 283 22.60 23.87 36.52
C GLU A 283 21.65 25.08 36.69
N GLY A 284 20.35 24.92 36.43
CA GLY A 284 19.34 25.97 36.62
C GLY A 284 19.38 27.08 35.56
N LYS A 285 19.89 26.78 34.37
CA LYS A 285 20.08 27.72 33.26
C LYS A 285 18.83 27.95 32.41
N ILE A 286 17.78 27.16 32.63
CA ILE A 286 16.55 27.22 31.84
C ILE A 286 15.59 28.30 32.38
N ALA A 287 15.04 29.11 31.47
CA ALA A 287 14.09 30.16 31.83
C ALA A 287 12.72 29.55 32.22
N PRO A 288 12.07 29.94 33.33
CA PRO A 288 10.84 29.29 33.80
C PRO A 288 9.66 29.30 32.82
N ASN A 289 9.60 30.27 31.90
CA ASN A 289 8.61 30.34 30.82
C ASN A 289 8.79 29.27 29.72
N LEU A 290 9.91 28.52 29.74
CA LEU A 290 10.09 27.31 28.93
C LEU A 290 9.47 26.07 29.56
N VAL A 291 9.12 26.10 30.86
CA VAL A 291 8.57 24.95 31.59
C VAL A 291 7.12 25.18 32.02
N LYS A 292 6.82 26.35 32.57
CA LYS A 292 5.50 26.64 33.16
C LYS A 292 4.37 26.45 32.16
N ASP A 293 3.32 25.74 32.58
CA ASP A 293 2.10 25.43 31.79
C ASP A 293 2.33 24.61 30.51
N LYS A 294 3.51 24.02 30.32
CA LYS A 294 3.89 23.24 29.12
C LYS A 294 4.02 21.74 29.38
N ILE A 295 4.13 20.96 28.31
CA ILE A 295 4.60 19.57 28.38
C ILE A 295 6.13 19.58 28.30
N VAL A 296 6.80 19.03 29.30
CA VAL A 296 8.25 18.80 29.27
C VAL A 296 8.52 17.35 28.93
N LEU A 297 9.22 17.09 27.84
CA LEU A 297 9.58 15.76 27.35
C LEU A 297 11.05 15.48 27.65
N ILE A 298 11.33 14.59 28.59
CA ILE A 298 12.68 14.19 29.01
C ILE A 298 13.01 12.84 28.38
N GLY A 299 14.12 12.74 27.64
CA GLY A 299 14.52 11.50 27.00
C GLY A 299 15.91 11.59 26.39
N TYR A 300 16.42 10.47 25.85
CA TYR A 300 17.77 10.40 25.31
C TYR A 300 17.85 10.98 23.89
N THR A 301 18.98 11.65 23.61
CA THR A 301 19.27 12.28 22.31
C THR A 301 20.74 12.10 21.93
N THR A 302 21.34 10.96 22.31
CA THR A 302 22.74 10.61 22.04
C THR A 302 22.88 9.21 21.42
N GLU A 303 23.77 9.12 20.43
CA GLU A 303 24.12 7.90 19.69
C GLU A 303 24.53 6.73 20.61
N THR A 304 25.01 7.02 21.82
CA THR A 304 25.34 6.03 22.86
C THR A 304 24.15 5.13 23.23
N VAL A 305 22.91 5.65 23.18
CA VAL A 305 21.69 4.89 23.58
C VAL A 305 21.06 4.14 22.41
N LYS A 306 21.24 4.65 21.18
CA LYS A 306 20.63 4.14 19.93
C LYS A 306 19.10 4.14 19.88
N ASP A 307 18.45 4.92 20.75
CA ASP A 307 17.04 5.31 20.60
C ASP A 307 16.89 6.30 19.43
N PHE A 308 16.87 5.77 18.21
CA PHE A 308 16.82 6.54 16.97
C PHE A 308 16.02 5.82 15.89
N PHE A 309 15.11 6.56 15.27
CA PHE A 309 14.27 6.07 14.18
C PHE A 309 14.71 6.67 12.84
N TYR A 310 14.67 5.86 11.78
CA TYR A 310 14.57 6.41 10.43
C TYR A 310 13.19 7.06 10.29
N THR A 311 13.13 8.18 9.58
CA THR A 311 11.89 8.92 9.29
C THR A 311 11.82 9.22 7.79
N PRO A 312 10.69 9.72 7.27
CA PRO A 312 10.58 10.22 5.90
C PRO A 312 11.68 11.20 5.48
N TYR A 313 12.32 11.88 6.44
CA TYR A 313 13.40 12.84 6.20
C TYR A 313 14.80 12.21 6.10
N SER A 314 15.01 11.00 6.64
CA SER A 314 16.34 10.36 6.73
C SER A 314 16.96 10.02 5.37
N ALA A 315 16.15 9.90 4.31
CA ALA A 315 16.57 9.74 2.92
C ALA A 315 16.69 11.07 2.15
N GLY A 316 16.82 12.20 2.86
CA GLY A 316 17.10 13.51 2.28
C GLY A 316 18.56 13.66 1.82
N LYS A 317 18.93 14.85 1.31
CA LYS A 317 20.33 15.16 0.94
C LYS A 317 21.30 14.97 2.12
N ASP A 318 20.81 15.22 3.33
CA ASP A 318 21.51 15.07 4.60
C ASP A 318 21.31 13.65 5.15
N ASN A 319 21.91 12.64 4.50
CA ASN A 319 21.69 11.19 4.72
C ASN A 319 21.96 10.64 6.16
N ASN A 320 22.22 11.49 7.15
CA ASN A 320 22.49 11.14 8.55
C ASN A 320 21.36 11.58 9.52
N GLN A 321 20.24 12.10 9.03
CA GLN A 321 19.15 12.61 9.87
C GLN A 321 18.27 11.49 10.45
N PHE A 322 18.78 10.84 11.49
CA PHE A 322 17.99 10.04 12.43
C PHE A 322 17.20 10.95 13.39
N MET A 323 16.03 10.50 13.83
CA MET A 323 15.23 11.22 14.84
C MET A 323 15.25 10.44 16.18
N PRO A 324 15.64 11.07 17.32
CA PRO A 324 15.53 10.43 18.63
C PRO A 324 14.08 10.07 18.98
N GLY A 325 13.85 9.01 19.76
CA GLY A 325 12.51 8.57 20.17
C GLY A 325 11.70 9.67 20.85
N ILE A 326 12.33 10.39 21.79
CA ILE A 326 11.68 11.52 22.48
C ILE A 326 11.30 12.69 21.55
N VAL A 327 12.05 12.90 20.46
CA VAL A 327 11.71 13.90 19.44
C VAL A 327 10.53 13.39 18.61
N ALA A 328 10.50 12.11 18.24
CA ALA A 328 9.36 11.50 17.56
C ALA A 328 8.09 11.53 18.43
N HIS A 329 8.19 11.30 19.75
CA HIS A 329 7.06 11.46 20.67
C HIS A 329 6.56 12.91 20.69
N ALA A 330 7.45 13.90 20.72
CA ALA A 330 7.07 15.31 20.65
C ALA A 330 6.34 15.67 19.33
N GLN A 331 6.66 15.03 18.20
CA GLN A 331 5.92 15.20 16.93
C GLN A 331 4.46 14.76 17.09
N VAL A 332 4.24 13.57 17.65
CA VAL A 332 2.88 13.03 17.84
C VAL A 332 2.09 13.85 18.86
N VAL A 333 2.73 14.24 19.98
CA VAL A 333 2.10 15.14 20.96
C VAL A 333 1.71 16.47 20.31
N SER A 334 2.60 17.10 19.52
CA SER A 334 2.28 18.34 18.80
C SER A 334 1.16 18.17 17.79
N GLN A 335 1.14 17.06 17.03
CA GLN A 335 0.08 16.73 16.09
C GLN A 335 -1.28 16.61 16.81
N ILE A 336 -1.34 15.89 17.93
CA ILE A 336 -2.58 15.73 18.72
C ILE A 336 -3.06 17.09 19.25
N LEU A 337 -2.18 17.88 19.87
CA LEU A 337 -2.55 19.21 20.39
C LEU A 337 -2.99 20.15 19.27
N SER A 338 -2.28 20.16 18.14
CA SER A 338 -2.60 21.03 17.00
C SER A 338 -3.93 20.66 16.32
N ALA A 339 -4.26 19.37 16.25
CA ALA A 339 -5.54 18.92 15.69
C ALA A 339 -6.74 19.23 16.61
N VAL A 340 -6.55 19.24 17.94
CA VAL A 340 -7.63 19.49 18.92
C VAL A 340 -7.82 20.97 19.25
N LEU A 341 -6.74 21.76 19.29
CA LEU A 341 -6.77 23.17 19.69
C LEU A 341 -6.73 24.11 18.49
N ASP A 342 -5.80 23.86 17.56
CA ASP A 342 -5.51 24.76 16.42
C ASP A 342 -6.26 24.36 15.13
N LYS A 343 -6.97 23.22 15.16
CA LYS A 343 -7.66 22.59 14.01
C LYS A 343 -6.75 22.24 12.83
N ARG A 344 -5.47 21.91 13.10
CA ARG A 344 -4.55 21.35 12.10
C ARG A 344 -5.18 20.07 11.50
N PRO A 345 -5.27 19.94 10.17
CA PRO A 345 -5.92 18.79 9.56
C PRO A 345 -5.15 17.50 9.85
N LEU A 346 -5.88 16.40 10.05
CA LEU A 346 -5.32 15.05 10.15
C LEU A 346 -5.37 14.37 8.78
N PHE A 347 -4.50 13.37 8.57
CA PHE A 347 -4.47 12.61 7.32
C PHE A 347 -5.80 11.91 7.03
N TRP A 348 -6.24 12.02 5.78
CA TRP A 348 -7.42 11.34 5.25
C TRP A 348 -7.10 10.67 3.92
N PHE A 349 -7.95 9.69 3.55
CA PHE A 349 -7.73 8.79 2.43
C PHE A 349 -8.97 8.74 1.53
N TRP A 350 -8.80 8.30 0.29
CA TRP A 350 -9.92 7.98 -0.59
C TRP A 350 -10.40 6.54 -0.41
N PRO A 351 -11.70 6.25 -0.58
CA PRO A 351 -12.16 4.88 -0.72
C PRO A 351 -11.58 4.25 -1.99
N GLU A 352 -11.33 2.95 -1.97
CA GLU A 352 -10.64 2.22 -3.05
C GLU A 352 -11.31 2.41 -4.43
N SER A 353 -12.63 2.60 -4.48
CA SER A 353 -13.37 2.92 -5.71
C SER A 353 -12.96 4.26 -6.34
N ALA A 354 -12.67 5.29 -5.55
CA ALA A 354 -12.19 6.57 -6.05
C ALA A 354 -10.72 6.48 -6.52
N GLU A 355 -9.90 5.68 -5.84
CA GLU A 355 -8.53 5.39 -6.27
C GLU A 355 -8.49 4.61 -7.59
N ILE A 356 -9.40 3.65 -7.78
CA ILE A 356 -9.56 2.90 -9.04
C ILE A 356 -9.96 3.85 -10.19
N LEU A 357 -10.92 4.75 -9.94
CA LEU A 357 -11.31 5.78 -10.93
C LEU A 357 -10.17 6.76 -11.25
N TRP A 358 -9.33 7.09 -10.26
CA TRP A 358 -8.13 7.93 -10.44
C TRP A 358 -7.09 7.25 -11.33
N ILE A 359 -6.75 5.98 -11.05
CA ILE A 359 -5.84 5.17 -11.87
C ILE A 359 -6.37 5.04 -13.31
N TRP A 360 -7.67 4.75 -13.46
CA TRP A 360 -8.31 4.64 -14.79
C TRP A 360 -8.35 5.98 -15.54
N GLY A 361 -8.58 7.09 -14.84
CA GLY A 361 -8.54 8.43 -15.43
C GLY A 361 -7.18 8.76 -16.06
N TRP A 362 -6.08 8.52 -15.33
CA TRP A 362 -4.73 8.73 -15.85
C TRP A 362 -4.33 7.73 -16.94
N SER A 363 -4.82 6.49 -16.86
CA SER A 363 -4.73 5.49 -17.92
C SER A 363 -5.39 5.97 -19.24
N MET A 364 -6.63 6.48 -19.15
CA MET A 364 -7.37 7.06 -20.28
C MET A 364 -6.69 8.30 -20.85
N VAL A 365 -6.14 9.19 -20.02
CA VAL A 365 -5.33 10.35 -20.46
C VAL A 365 -4.11 9.87 -21.25
N GLY A 366 -3.32 8.92 -20.71
CA GLY A 366 -2.10 8.43 -21.36
C GLY A 366 -2.36 7.76 -22.71
N GLY A 367 -3.39 6.91 -22.80
CA GLY A 367 -3.81 6.30 -24.06
C GLY A 367 -4.36 7.32 -25.07
N THR A 368 -5.07 8.35 -24.61
CA THR A 368 -5.60 9.42 -25.47
C THR A 368 -4.49 10.31 -26.03
N LEU A 369 -3.47 10.66 -25.24
CA LEU A 369 -2.29 11.38 -25.72
C LEU A 369 -1.57 10.61 -26.82
N ALA A 370 -1.29 9.32 -26.58
CA ALA A 370 -0.64 8.42 -27.53
C ALA A 370 -1.42 8.24 -28.83
N TRP A 371 -2.76 8.19 -28.76
CA TRP A 371 -3.62 8.21 -29.95
C TRP A 371 -3.52 9.54 -30.72
N ARG A 372 -3.57 10.68 -30.02
CA ARG A 372 -3.77 11.99 -30.64
C ARG A 372 -2.50 12.61 -31.20
N MET A 373 -1.32 12.21 -30.75
CA MET A 373 -0.03 12.83 -31.09
C MET A 373 0.95 11.87 -31.77
N ALA A 374 0.99 11.87 -33.09
CA ALA A 374 1.90 11.02 -33.87
C ALA A 374 3.39 11.45 -33.86
N HIS A 375 3.72 12.67 -33.42
CA HIS A 375 5.09 13.19 -33.44
C HIS A 375 5.80 12.94 -32.09
N PRO A 376 6.90 12.17 -32.05
CA PRO A 376 7.46 11.64 -30.80
C PRO A 376 7.87 12.72 -29.81
N MET A 377 8.53 13.80 -30.26
CA MET A 377 8.93 14.90 -29.37
C MET A 377 7.72 15.64 -28.74
N ARG A 378 6.59 15.75 -29.47
CA ARG A 378 5.38 16.41 -28.95
C ARG A 378 4.67 15.51 -27.93
N LEU A 379 4.64 14.21 -28.22
CA LEU A 379 4.10 13.20 -27.32
C LEU A 379 4.93 13.10 -26.02
N ALA A 380 6.26 13.11 -26.11
CA ALA A 380 7.15 13.11 -24.95
C ALA A 380 6.96 14.36 -24.06
N LEU A 381 6.91 15.54 -24.67
CA LEU A 381 6.64 16.79 -23.94
C LEU A 381 5.24 16.79 -23.30
N ALA A 382 4.22 16.27 -24.00
CA ALA A 382 2.88 16.14 -23.46
C ALA A 382 2.82 15.16 -22.27
N PHE A 383 3.49 14.00 -22.37
CA PHE A 383 3.60 13.07 -21.24
C PHE A 383 4.28 13.71 -20.04
N ALA A 384 5.41 14.41 -20.24
CA ALA A 384 6.11 15.12 -19.17
C ALA A 384 5.22 16.18 -18.49
N ALA A 385 4.46 16.95 -19.29
CA ALA A 385 3.51 17.94 -18.76
C ALA A 385 2.35 17.29 -17.98
N THR A 386 1.77 16.19 -18.46
CA THR A 386 0.71 15.48 -17.73
C THR A 386 1.21 14.69 -16.51
N LEU A 387 2.45 14.22 -16.53
CA LEU A 387 3.11 13.61 -15.38
C LEU A 387 3.32 14.67 -14.29
N ALA A 388 3.87 15.84 -14.65
CA ALA A 388 3.98 16.97 -13.73
C ALA A 388 2.61 17.36 -13.16
N LEU A 389 1.57 17.46 -14.00
CA LEU A 389 0.21 17.75 -13.56
C LEU A 389 -0.35 16.70 -12.59
N CYS A 390 -0.13 15.40 -12.84
CA CYS A 390 -0.53 14.32 -11.93
C CYS A 390 0.14 14.48 -10.56
N CYS A 391 1.46 14.65 -10.54
CA CYS A 391 2.22 14.85 -9.30
C CYS A 391 1.81 16.15 -8.58
N SER A 392 1.55 17.25 -9.30
CA SER A 392 1.07 18.51 -8.72
C SER A 392 -0.33 18.40 -8.13
N ILE A 393 -1.25 17.64 -8.73
CA ILE A 393 -2.59 17.41 -8.15
C ILE A 393 -2.48 16.53 -6.90
N SER A 394 -1.74 15.42 -6.95
CA SER A 394 -1.51 14.58 -5.77
C SER A 394 -0.85 15.37 -4.63
N PHE A 395 0.16 16.20 -4.92
CA PHE A 395 0.80 17.05 -3.92
C PHE A 395 -0.13 18.15 -3.40
N GLY A 396 -0.98 18.75 -4.24
CA GLY A 396 -2.00 19.70 -3.82
C GLY A 396 -3.02 19.09 -2.84
N ILE A 397 -3.45 17.86 -3.11
CA ILE A 397 -4.29 17.08 -2.19
C ILE A 397 -3.52 16.76 -0.89
N PHE A 398 -2.22 16.45 -1.00
CA PHE A 398 -1.34 16.17 0.15
C PHE A 398 -1.07 17.37 1.07
N LEU A 399 -1.10 18.60 0.53
CA LEU A 399 -1.07 19.83 1.33
C LEU A 399 -2.39 20.08 2.09
N LEU A 400 -3.49 19.45 1.67
CA LEU A 400 -4.77 19.42 2.37
C LEU A 400 -4.93 18.18 3.28
N ALA A 401 -3.80 17.54 3.62
CA ALA A 401 -3.70 16.28 4.38
C ALA A 401 -4.40 15.06 3.72
N GLY A 402 -4.73 15.11 2.42
CA GLY A 402 -5.20 13.93 1.69
C GLY A 402 -4.04 13.09 1.15
N TRP A 403 -3.92 11.83 1.55
CA TRP A 403 -2.99 10.91 0.88
C TRP A 403 -3.74 10.07 -0.15
N VAL A 404 -3.39 10.27 -1.41
CA VAL A 404 -3.90 9.53 -2.58
C VAL A 404 -2.74 8.87 -3.33
N PRO A 405 -2.96 7.73 -4.01
CA PRO A 405 -1.92 7.06 -4.80
C PRO A 405 -1.30 7.97 -5.88
N VAL A 406 0.00 7.80 -6.09
CA VAL A 406 0.83 8.57 -7.03
C VAL A 406 1.57 7.64 -7.99
N ALA A 407 2.17 6.56 -7.50
CA ALA A 407 2.92 5.63 -8.36
C ALA A 407 1.99 4.85 -9.31
N ALA A 408 0.86 4.35 -8.81
CA ALA A 408 -0.13 3.63 -9.62
C ALA A 408 -0.70 4.46 -10.80
N PRO A 409 -1.23 5.69 -10.63
CA PRO A 409 -1.72 6.50 -11.76
C PRO A 409 -0.60 6.96 -12.71
N VAL A 410 0.61 7.23 -12.20
CA VAL A 410 1.77 7.56 -13.05
C VAL A 410 2.16 6.37 -13.94
N LEU A 411 2.23 5.16 -13.37
CA LEU A 411 2.43 3.94 -14.14
C LEU A 411 1.30 3.70 -15.13
N ALA A 412 0.04 3.96 -14.75
CA ALA A 412 -1.10 3.80 -15.64
C ALA A 412 -1.02 4.70 -16.88
N LEU A 413 -0.66 5.97 -16.70
CA LEU A 413 -0.43 6.93 -17.78
C LEU A 413 0.72 6.49 -18.72
N ILE A 414 1.86 6.09 -18.15
CA ILE A 414 3.05 5.68 -18.92
C ILE A 414 2.80 4.36 -19.67
N VAL A 415 2.29 3.33 -18.99
CA VAL A 415 2.09 2.00 -19.57
C VAL A 415 1.00 2.04 -20.64
N THR A 416 -0.15 2.64 -20.38
CA THR A 416 -1.24 2.71 -21.38
C THR A 416 -0.81 3.52 -22.61
N GLY A 417 -0.07 4.60 -22.40
CA GLY A 417 0.56 5.36 -23.48
C GLY A 417 1.53 4.51 -24.31
N GLY A 418 2.44 3.80 -23.66
CA GLY A 418 3.41 2.89 -24.29
C GLY A 418 2.75 1.74 -25.06
N SER A 419 1.71 1.11 -24.51
CA SER A 419 0.93 0.07 -25.18
C SER A 419 0.29 0.60 -26.48
N ILE A 420 -0.30 1.79 -26.44
CA ILE A 420 -0.95 2.41 -27.61
C ILE A 420 0.07 2.80 -28.70
N VAL A 421 1.20 3.41 -28.34
CA VAL A 421 2.29 3.71 -29.29
C VAL A 421 2.85 2.42 -29.91
N SER A 422 2.97 1.35 -29.11
CA SER A 422 3.47 0.06 -29.60
C SER A 422 2.48 -0.59 -30.58
N ALA A 423 1.20 -0.63 -30.24
CA ALA A 423 0.15 -1.18 -31.11
C ALA A 423 0.05 -0.39 -32.44
N ASP A 424 0.12 0.94 -32.40
CA ASP A 424 0.15 1.79 -33.59
C ASP A 424 1.36 1.47 -34.49
N ARG A 425 2.55 1.31 -33.90
CA ARG A 425 3.77 0.93 -34.64
C ARG A 425 3.70 -0.48 -35.22
N PHE A 426 3.23 -1.47 -34.46
CA PHE A 426 3.07 -2.85 -34.96
C PHE A 426 2.07 -2.93 -36.14
N ASN A 427 0.99 -2.14 -36.09
CA ASN A 427 0.04 -2.04 -37.20
C ASN A 427 0.64 -1.34 -38.42
N LYS A 428 1.36 -0.22 -38.23
CA LYS A 428 1.99 0.55 -39.32
C LYS A 428 3.17 -0.17 -39.98
N ALA A 429 3.95 -0.93 -39.21
CA ALA A 429 5.08 -1.72 -39.70
C ALA A 429 4.66 -3.03 -40.40
N GLY A 430 3.36 -3.29 -40.57
CA GLY A 430 2.86 -4.42 -41.36
C GLY A 430 2.93 -5.80 -40.69
N TYR A 431 3.62 -5.94 -39.55
CA TYR A 431 3.72 -7.20 -38.80
C TYR A 431 2.36 -7.86 -38.51
N GLY A 432 1.32 -7.07 -38.24
CA GLY A 432 -0.04 -7.58 -38.04
C GLY A 432 -0.59 -8.35 -39.24
N LYS A 433 -0.23 -7.99 -40.48
CA LYS A 433 -0.54 -8.80 -41.68
C LYS A 433 0.29 -10.07 -41.71
N VAL A 434 1.63 -9.95 -41.60
CA VAL A 434 2.55 -11.09 -41.65
C VAL A 434 2.20 -12.18 -40.63
N ILE A 435 1.80 -11.78 -39.41
CA ILE A 435 1.33 -12.70 -38.37
C ILE A 435 -0.04 -13.27 -38.73
N SER A 436 -1.02 -12.46 -39.16
CA SER A 436 -2.33 -12.95 -39.60
C SER A 436 -2.23 -13.96 -40.76
N ASP A 437 -1.33 -13.73 -41.70
CA ASP A 437 -1.15 -14.55 -42.90
C ASP A 437 -0.40 -15.86 -42.57
N ARG A 438 0.62 -15.81 -41.69
CA ARG A 438 1.20 -17.03 -41.10
C ARG A 438 0.18 -17.85 -40.29
N VAL A 439 -0.68 -17.19 -39.51
CA VAL A 439 -1.74 -17.87 -38.73
C VAL A 439 -2.74 -18.56 -39.66
N LYS A 440 -3.18 -17.91 -40.75
CA LYS A 440 -4.03 -18.56 -41.78
C LYS A 440 -3.37 -19.79 -42.39
N GLN A 441 -2.08 -19.70 -42.73
CA GLN A 441 -1.30 -20.83 -43.27
C GLN A 441 -1.20 -22.00 -42.27
N VAL A 442 -0.86 -21.71 -41.00
CA VAL A 442 -0.70 -22.74 -39.95
C VAL A 442 -2.03 -23.43 -39.62
N PHE A 443 -3.13 -22.67 -39.51
CA PHE A 443 -4.46 -23.23 -39.21
C PHE A 443 -5.25 -23.67 -40.45
N LYS A 444 -4.64 -23.61 -41.65
CA LYS A 444 -5.29 -23.90 -42.95
C LYS A 444 -6.66 -23.22 -43.13
N ILE A 445 -6.81 -21.98 -42.65
CA ILE A 445 -8.04 -21.18 -42.83
C ILE A 445 -7.98 -20.47 -44.20
N GLU A 446 -7.83 -21.28 -45.23
CA GLU A 446 -7.87 -20.89 -46.64
C GLU A 446 -9.17 -21.46 -47.20
N ILE A 447 -10.22 -20.63 -47.22
CA ILE A 447 -11.47 -20.97 -47.91
C ILE A 447 -11.17 -20.86 -49.40
N ASP A 448 -10.72 -21.96 -49.99
CA ASP A 448 -10.54 -22.07 -51.43
C ASP A 448 -11.89 -21.78 -52.11
N GLN A 449 -11.90 -20.71 -52.92
CA GLN A 449 -13.09 -20.30 -53.63
C GLN A 449 -13.38 -21.20 -54.84
N ALA A 450 -12.40 -21.99 -55.32
CA ALA A 450 -12.64 -23.04 -56.29
C ALA A 450 -13.44 -24.19 -55.63
N GLN A 451 -12.93 -24.84 -54.58
CA GLN A 451 -13.69 -25.85 -53.83
C GLN A 451 -15.07 -25.35 -53.35
N LYS A 452 -15.17 -24.09 -52.90
CA LYS A 452 -16.47 -23.54 -52.48
C LYS A 452 -17.43 -23.31 -53.67
N ALA A 453 -16.93 -22.91 -54.84
CA ALA A 453 -17.75 -22.79 -56.04
C ALA A 453 -18.16 -24.18 -56.56
N GLU A 454 -17.27 -25.15 -56.50
CA GLU A 454 -17.48 -26.55 -56.89
C GLU A 454 -18.52 -27.24 -55.99
N GLN A 455 -18.38 -27.18 -54.67
CA GLN A 455 -19.39 -27.70 -53.73
C GLN A 455 -20.75 -26.99 -53.88
N VAL A 456 -20.78 -25.68 -54.16
CA VAL A 456 -22.04 -24.97 -54.43
C VAL A 456 -22.64 -25.38 -55.78
N ALA A 457 -21.82 -25.65 -56.80
CA ALA A 457 -22.27 -26.18 -58.08
C ALA A 457 -22.82 -27.61 -57.95
N GLU A 458 -22.16 -28.47 -57.17
CA GLU A 458 -22.62 -29.83 -56.85
C GLU A 458 -23.95 -29.81 -56.09
N ILE A 459 -24.04 -29.00 -55.02
CA ILE A 459 -25.28 -28.84 -54.24
C ILE A 459 -26.43 -28.28 -55.11
N THR A 460 -26.18 -27.28 -55.96
CA THR A 460 -27.22 -26.74 -56.85
C THR A 460 -27.53 -27.64 -58.06
N GLY A 461 -26.60 -28.49 -58.46
CA GLY A 461 -26.78 -29.55 -59.46
C GLY A 461 -27.50 -30.79 -58.93
N SER A 462 -27.53 -31.02 -57.62
CA SER A 462 -28.20 -32.15 -57.00
C SER A 462 -29.70 -32.18 -57.28
N ASP A 463 -30.27 -33.37 -57.49
CA ASP A 463 -31.69 -33.52 -57.84
C ASP A 463 -32.64 -33.05 -56.71
N PHE A 464 -32.20 -33.15 -55.46
CA PHE A 464 -32.89 -32.57 -54.30
C PHE A 464 -33.07 -31.04 -54.43
N PHE A 465 -32.07 -30.32 -54.94
CA PHE A 465 -32.15 -28.87 -55.14
C PHE A 465 -33.04 -28.50 -56.34
N LYS A 466 -33.03 -29.32 -57.41
CA LYS A 466 -33.97 -29.20 -58.54
C LYS A 466 -35.41 -29.46 -58.10
N GLU A 467 -35.65 -30.47 -57.26
CA GLU A 467 -36.97 -30.79 -56.70
C GLU A 467 -37.49 -29.66 -55.81
N LEU A 468 -36.63 -29.07 -54.98
CA LEU A 468 -36.93 -27.85 -54.22
C LEU A 468 -37.34 -26.66 -55.11
N GLN A 469 -36.67 -26.45 -56.25
CA GLN A 469 -37.06 -25.43 -57.23
C GLN A 469 -38.42 -25.74 -57.87
N GLN A 470 -38.65 -26.98 -58.33
CA GLN A 470 -39.96 -27.39 -58.88
C GLN A 470 -41.09 -27.24 -57.85
N LYS A 471 -40.85 -27.55 -56.58
CA LYS A 471 -41.83 -27.42 -55.49
C LYS A 471 -42.15 -25.95 -55.19
N LYS A 472 -41.14 -25.08 -55.22
CA LYS A 472 -41.26 -23.62 -55.14
C LYS A 472 -42.07 -23.04 -56.30
N ASP A 473 -41.83 -23.47 -57.54
CA ASP A 473 -42.54 -22.91 -58.69
C ASP A 473 -43.96 -23.46 -58.84
N LYS A 474 -44.23 -24.72 -58.43
CA LYS A 474 -45.61 -25.22 -58.22
C LYS A 474 -46.39 -24.36 -57.23
N LEU A 475 -45.78 -23.99 -56.09
CA LEU A 475 -46.35 -23.06 -55.10
C LEU A 475 -46.51 -21.61 -55.64
N ARG A 476 -45.80 -21.25 -56.71
CA ARG A 476 -45.85 -19.92 -57.32
C ARG A 476 -46.92 -19.79 -58.42
N VAL A 477 -47.24 -20.87 -59.11
CA VAL A 477 -48.34 -20.93 -60.09
C VAL A 477 -49.69 -20.88 -59.39
N GLY A 478 -49.88 -21.63 -58.30
CA GLY A 478 -51.12 -21.68 -57.52
C GLY A 478 -51.48 -20.40 -56.74
N LYS A 479 -50.90 -19.23 -57.08
CA LYS A 479 -51.15 -17.94 -56.42
C LYS A 479 -51.36 -16.78 -57.41
N LYS A 480 -51.85 -17.07 -58.63
CA LYS A 480 -52.13 -16.09 -59.68
C LYS A 480 -53.35 -16.43 -60.55
N GLU A 481 -54.55 -16.30 -59.97
CA GLU A 481 -55.78 -16.00 -60.72
C GLU A 481 -56.54 -14.86 -60.01
N PRO A 482 -56.98 -13.80 -60.72
CA PRO A 482 -57.78 -12.74 -60.12
C PRO A 482 -59.09 -12.43 -60.88
N SER A 483 -60.24 -12.43 -60.18
CA SER A 483 -61.41 -11.64 -60.62
C SER A 483 -62.40 -11.36 -59.46
N GLN A 484 -62.80 -10.08 -59.34
CA GLN A 484 -64.13 -9.52 -59.03
C GLN A 484 -65.04 -10.28 -58.02
N THR A 485 -65.64 -9.67 -56.97
CA THR A 485 -66.38 -8.38 -56.96
C THR A 485 -66.58 -7.84 -55.52
N GLU A 486 -66.84 -6.55 -55.36
CA GLU A 486 -67.30 -5.85 -54.13
C GLU A 486 -68.85 -5.89 -53.95
N PRO A 487 -69.47 -5.30 -52.91
CA PRO A 487 -69.03 -5.04 -51.52
C PRO A 487 -70.09 -5.42 -50.44
N ASN A 488 -69.71 -5.56 -49.15
CA ASN A 488 -70.42 -4.84 -48.07
C ASN A 488 -69.78 -4.87 -46.65
N GLN A 489 -70.32 -3.96 -45.82
CA GLN A 489 -69.97 -3.48 -44.48
C GLN A 489 -70.08 -4.48 -43.28
N PRO A 490 -69.67 -4.09 -42.04
CA PRO A 490 -69.13 -5.01 -41.03
C PRO A 490 -70.00 -5.27 -39.77
N GLN A 491 -69.62 -6.29 -38.97
CA GLN A 491 -70.06 -6.49 -37.57
C GLN A 491 -68.92 -6.96 -36.64
N GLU A 492 -68.37 -6.01 -35.87
CA GLU A 492 -68.51 -5.92 -34.40
C GLU A 492 -68.51 -7.20 -33.49
N ILE A 493 -67.49 -7.29 -32.60
CA ILE A 493 -67.50 -7.71 -31.15
C ILE A 493 -68.00 -9.13 -30.73
N THR A 494 -67.57 -9.83 -29.65
CA THR A 494 -66.34 -9.98 -28.80
C THR A 494 -66.64 -11.16 -27.81
N VAL A 495 -65.64 -11.72 -27.09
CA VAL A 495 -65.77 -12.72 -25.98
C VAL A 495 -66.13 -14.16 -26.44
N GLY A 496 -65.61 -15.25 -25.85
CA GLY A 496 -64.53 -15.44 -24.87
C GLY A 496 -64.56 -16.82 -24.16
N SER A 497 -63.49 -17.15 -23.43
CA SER A 497 -63.35 -18.20 -22.39
C SER A 497 -63.91 -19.63 -22.61
N GLU A 498 -63.01 -20.63 -22.59
CA GLU A 498 -63.18 -21.86 -21.78
C GLU A 498 -61.84 -22.63 -21.60
N GLU A 499 -61.74 -23.38 -20.51
CA GLU A 499 -60.67 -24.32 -20.08
C GLU A 499 -61.41 -25.58 -19.52
N PRO A 500 -60.82 -26.79 -19.31
CA PRO A 500 -59.39 -27.04 -18.98
C PRO A 500 -58.75 -28.37 -19.49
N GLU A 501 -57.56 -28.66 -18.95
CA GLU A 501 -56.99 -29.98 -18.58
C GLU A 501 -56.23 -30.93 -19.56
N ASN A 502 -54.91 -30.99 -19.30
CA ASN A 502 -54.16 -32.18 -18.82
C ASN A 502 -53.52 -33.21 -19.81
N ALA A 503 -52.19 -33.09 -20.00
CA ALA A 503 -51.27 -34.21 -20.30
C ALA A 503 -49.81 -33.90 -19.85
N LYS A 504 -48.99 -34.93 -19.56
CA LYS A 504 -47.63 -34.81 -18.96
C LYS A 504 -46.73 -35.98 -19.42
N SER A 505 -45.40 -35.89 -19.53
CA SER A 505 -44.47 -34.72 -19.47
C SER A 505 -43.56 -34.66 -20.72
N GLN A 506 -42.22 -34.84 -20.82
CA GLN A 506 -41.10 -35.17 -19.91
C GLN A 506 -39.82 -34.41 -20.38
N PRO A 507 -39.25 -33.45 -19.63
CA PRO A 507 -37.98 -32.79 -20.02
C PRO A 507 -36.70 -33.41 -19.42
N GLU A 508 -36.81 -34.08 -18.27
CA GLU A 508 -35.65 -34.42 -17.42
C GLU A 508 -34.85 -35.62 -17.93
N GLU A 509 -35.51 -36.60 -18.55
CA GLU A 509 -34.88 -37.83 -19.06
C GLU A 509 -33.86 -37.54 -20.19
N TYR A 510 -34.14 -36.54 -21.03
CA TYR A 510 -33.22 -36.05 -22.05
C TYR A 510 -31.96 -35.39 -21.46
N LEU A 511 -32.12 -34.68 -20.34
CA LEU A 511 -31.00 -34.03 -19.62
C LEU A 511 -30.08 -35.05 -18.93
N ALA A 512 -30.65 -36.11 -18.34
CA ALA A 512 -29.90 -37.23 -17.80
C ALA A 512 -29.06 -37.94 -18.88
N GLN A 513 -29.67 -38.20 -20.05
CA GLN A 513 -29.01 -38.87 -21.18
C GLN A 513 -27.78 -38.08 -21.68
N LEU A 514 -27.92 -36.75 -21.85
CA LEU A 514 -26.82 -35.86 -22.23
C LEU A 514 -25.64 -35.87 -21.25
N GLN A 515 -25.91 -35.88 -19.94
CA GLN A 515 -24.85 -35.92 -18.92
C GLN A 515 -24.06 -37.25 -18.94
N GLN A 516 -24.72 -38.35 -19.31
CA GLN A 516 -24.08 -39.66 -19.40
C GLN A 516 -23.14 -39.76 -20.61
N THR A 517 -23.52 -39.19 -21.77
CA THR A 517 -22.66 -39.10 -22.95
C THR A 517 -21.37 -38.30 -22.69
N VAL A 518 -21.47 -37.19 -21.95
CA VAL A 518 -20.31 -36.35 -21.59
C VAL A 518 -19.31 -37.10 -20.69
N LYS A 519 -19.80 -37.92 -19.75
CA LYS A 519 -18.92 -38.77 -18.90
C LYS A 519 -18.15 -39.80 -19.72
N GLN A 520 -18.81 -40.49 -20.66
CA GLN A 520 -18.15 -41.49 -21.53
C GLN A 520 -17.06 -40.85 -22.41
N HIS A 521 -17.33 -39.67 -22.99
CA HIS A 521 -16.31 -38.96 -23.77
C HIS A 521 -15.08 -38.58 -22.93
N LYS A 522 -15.26 -38.18 -21.66
CA LYS A 522 -14.16 -37.77 -20.78
C LYS A 522 -13.28 -38.94 -20.31
N GLN A 523 -13.81 -40.17 -20.25
CA GLN A 523 -13.01 -41.37 -19.98
C GLN A 523 -12.22 -41.82 -21.21
N ARG A 524 -12.74 -41.61 -22.43
CA ARG A 524 -12.06 -42.04 -23.67
C ARG A 524 -10.78 -41.25 -23.98
N THR A 525 -10.57 -40.08 -23.38
CA THR A 525 -9.33 -39.28 -23.51
C THR A 525 -8.23 -39.71 -22.53
N ALA A 526 -8.55 -40.53 -21.52
CA ALA A 526 -7.62 -40.90 -20.46
C ALA A 526 -6.84 -42.21 -20.74
N VAL A 527 -6.90 -42.73 -21.97
CA VAL A 527 -6.34 -44.04 -22.38
C VAL A 527 -5.43 -43.85 -23.61
N THR A 528 -4.64 -42.77 -23.64
CA THR A 528 -3.73 -42.45 -24.76
C THR A 528 -2.45 -41.72 -24.32
N GLU A 529 -2.14 -41.72 -23.02
CA GLU A 529 -0.85 -41.24 -22.46
C GLU A 529 -0.17 -42.31 -21.58
N SER A 530 -0.57 -43.58 -21.72
CA SER A 530 -0.11 -44.70 -20.89
C SER A 530 0.71 -45.75 -21.66
N GLU A 531 1.56 -45.32 -22.60
CA GLU A 531 2.43 -46.24 -23.37
C GLU A 531 3.74 -45.60 -23.87
N SER A 532 4.47 -44.91 -22.98
CA SER A 532 5.87 -44.51 -23.22
C SER A 532 6.64 -44.14 -21.93
N ASP A 533 6.85 -45.09 -21.02
CA ASP A 533 8.09 -45.12 -20.23
C ASP A 533 8.30 -46.46 -19.50
N SER A 534 9.41 -47.15 -19.80
CA SER A 534 9.95 -48.21 -18.94
C SER A 534 11.37 -48.64 -19.37
N GLN A 535 12.38 -48.34 -18.54
CA GLN A 535 13.50 -49.24 -18.22
C GLN A 535 14.43 -48.67 -17.12
N ALA A 536 14.97 -49.58 -16.28
CA ALA A 536 16.04 -49.42 -15.28
C ALA A 536 15.88 -48.32 -14.19
N SER A 537 15.52 -48.61 -12.93
CA SER A 537 16.18 -49.39 -11.84
C SER A 537 17.38 -48.67 -11.15
N VAL A 538 17.43 -48.32 -9.84
CA VAL A 538 17.05 -49.02 -8.56
C VAL A 538 18.05 -50.15 -8.22
N PRO A 539 18.51 -50.40 -6.95
CA PRO A 539 18.06 -49.93 -5.62
C PRO A 539 19.16 -49.39 -4.64
N ILE A 540 18.74 -49.02 -3.41
CA ILE A 540 19.19 -49.54 -2.09
C ILE A 540 18.25 -48.86 -1.06
N ASP A 541 17.21 -49.52 -0.53
CA ASP A 541 17.15 -50.64 0.45
C ASP A 541 17.17 -50.14 1.92
N ALA A 542 16.44 -50.83 2.81
CA ALA A 542 16.06 -50.31 4.12
C ALA A 542 16.02 -51.39 5.21
N SER A 543 16.88 -51.28 6.24
CA SER A 543 16.68 -52.00 7.50
C SER A 543 17.31 -51.33 8.72
N ASN A 544 16.59 -51.47 9.84
CA ASN A 544 17.05 -51.59 11.23
C ASN A 544 17.91 -50.51 11.93
N SER A 545 17.33 -50.07 13.07
CA SER A 545 17.87 -50.19 14.44
C SER A 545 18.11 -48.90 15.23
N ASN A 546 17.85 -49.00 16.54
CA ASN A 546 18.06 -47.95 17.52
C ASN A 546 19.55 -47.79 17.84
N THR A 547 20.06 -46.56 17.79
CA THR A 547 21.09 -46.13 18.76
C THR A 547 20.86 -44.70 19.19
N ARG A 548 20.84 -44.47 20.50
CA ARG A 548 20.91 -43.14 21.13
C ARG A 548 22.40 -42.77 21.22
N ALA A 549 22.82 -41.71 20.56
CA ALA A 549 24.19 -41.22 20.59
C ALA A 549 24.22 -39.73 20.95
N GLU A 550 25.06 -39.36 21.91
CA GLU A 550 25.26 -37.99 22.36
C GLU A 550 26.36 -37.34 21.50
N THR A 551 26.09 -36.16 20.93
CA THR A 551 27.07 -35.39 20.17
C THR A 551 27.89 -34.48 21.10
N SER A 552 29.21 -34.47 20.93
CA SER A 552 30.12 -33.68 21.77
C SER A 552 30.00 -32.17 21.48
N PRO A 553 30.11 -31.27 22.49
CA PRO A 553 30.00 -29.82 22.28
C PRO A 553 30.97 -29.20 21.25
N ASP A 554 32.12 -29.83 21.02
CA ASP A 554 33.14 -29.32 20.09
C ASP A 554 32.70 -29.34 18.62
N ASP A 555 31.85 -30.29 18.21
CA ASP A 555 31.36 -30.39 16.83
C ASP A 555 30.32 -29.31 16.49
N GLU A 556 29.46 -28.92 17.44
CA GLU A 556 28.59 -27.74 17.27
C GLU A 556 29.44 -26.47 17.15
N MET A 557 30.48 -26.32 17.96
CA MET A 557 31.37 -25.16 17.93
C MET A 557 32.09 -25.04 16.57
N SER A 558 32.57 -26.17 16.03
CA SER A 558 33.13 -26.27 14.68
C SER A 558 32.14 -25.82 13.60
N GLN A 559 30.91 -26.35 13.63
CA GLN A 559 29.87 -25.99 12.66
C GLN A 559 29.43 -24.52 12.75
N LEU A 560 29.29 -23.98 13.97
CA LEU A 560 28.98 -22.56 14.21
C LEU A 560 30.08 -21.64 13.68
N GLN A 561 31.36 -21.98 13.88
CA GLN A 561 32.49 -21.22 13.33
C GLN A 561 32.54 -21.27 11.80
N ALA A 562 32.25 -22.42 11.18
CA ALA A 562 32.15 -22.53 9.71
C ALA A 562 31.01 -21.65 9.16
N LYS A 563 29.83 -21.66 9.81
CA LYS A 563 28.66 -20.83 9.47
C LYS A 563 28.95 -19.34 9.62
N ALA A 564 29.67 -18.95 10.68
CA ALA A 564 30.12 -17.58 10.92
C ALA A 564 31.16 -17.12 9.88
N LYS A 565 32.06 -18.01 9.44
CA LYS A 565 33.03 -17.73 8.36
C LYS A 565 32.32 -17.45 7.03
N GLN A 566 31.37 -18.32 6.62
CA GLN A 566 30.56 -18.08 5.42
C GLN A 566 29.75 -16.77 5.50
N MET A 567 29.23 -16.39 6.67
CA MET A 567 28.55 -15.10 6.84
C MET A 567 29.51 -13.89 6.75
N ARG A 568 30.75 -14.01 7.22
CA ARG A 568 31.78 -12.97 7.03
C ARG A 568 32.17 -12.82 5.57
N GLU A 569 32.36 -13.92 4.85
CA GLU A 569 32.68 -13.93 3.42
C GLU A 569 31.54 -13.32 2.58
N ARG A 570 30.28 -13.70 2.84
CA ARG A 570 29.10 -13.08 2.20
C ARG A 570 28.96 -11.58 2.50
N ARG A 571 29.30 -11.12 3.72
CA ARG A 571 29.33 -9.68 4.05
C ARG A 571 30.53 -8.93 3.43
N GLY A 572 31.63 -9.64 3.12
CA GLY A 572 32.82 -9.05 2.48
C GLY A 572 32.60 -8.62 1.02
N VAL A 573 31.77 -9.34 0.26
CA VAL A 573 31.48 -9.04 -1.15
C VAL A 573 30.76 -7.70 -1.32
N ALA A 574 29.85 -7.35 -0.40
CA ALA A 574 29.10 -6.09 -0.42
C ALA A 574 29.97 -4.82 -0.22
N LYS A 575 31.25 -4.97 0.15
CA LYS A 575 32.16 -3.84 0.42
C LYS A 575 33.22 -3.63 -0.66
N ARG A 576 33.19 -4.35 -1.79
CA ARG A 576 34.22 -4.31 -2.85
C ARG A 576 33.73 -3.79 -4.21
N ILE A 577 32.89 -2.76 -4.20
CA ILE A 577 32.60 -1.92 -5.39
C ILE A 577 32.72 -0.44 -4.99
N LYS A 578 33.89 -0.05 -4.47
CA LYS A 578 34.22 1.37 -4.24
C LYS A 578 35.72 1.69 -4.13
N ASP A 579 36.55 0.98 -4.91
CA ASP A 579 37.96 1.28 -5.10
C ASP A 579 38.27 1.36 -6.60
N ILE A 580 38.50 2.57 -7.11
CA ILE A 580 39.14 2.82 -8.40
C ILE A 580 40.45 3.55 -8.05
N PRO A 581 41.64 3.01 -8.38
CA PRO A 581 42.89 3.66 -8.02
C PRO A 581 43.07 4.99 -8.74
N SER A 582 43.44 6.03 -7.99
CA SER A 582 43.94 7.28 -8.52
C SER A 582 45.44 7.33 -8.34
N GLU A 583 46.21 6.95 -9.36
CA GLU A 583 47.58 7.43 -9.61
C GLU A 583 48.11 6.84 -10.92
N ASP A 584 48.46 7.71 -11.87
CA ASP A 584 49.69 7.58 -12.65
C ASP A 584 50.18 9.00 -12.98
N LEU A 585 51.50 9.19 -13.00
CA LEU A 585 52.18 10.47 -13.24
C LEU A 585 53.19 10.26 -14.38
N GLY A 586 52.85 10.76 -15.57
CA GLY A 586 53.69 10.63 -16.76
C GLY A 586 53.54 11.83 -17.69
N ASP A 587 54.63 12.55 -17.90
CA ASP A 587 54.67 13.80 -18.68
C ASP A 587 54.25 13.64 -20.14
N LYS A 588 53.58 14.67 -20.69
CA LYS A 588 54.10 15.37 -21.89
C LYS A 588 53.38 16.67 -22.28
N GLU A 589 54.18 17.73 -22.30
CA GLU A 589 54.42 18.66 -23.41
C GLU A 589 53.25 19.10 -24.34
N ASP A 590 52.94 20.40 -24.20
CA ASP A 590 52.97 21.43 -25.26
C ASP A 590 51.68 21.85 -26.02
N LEU A 591 51.65 23.15 -26.35
CA LEU A 591 50.68 23.94 -27.13
C LEU A 591 49.23 24.03 -26.58
N GLY A 592 48.52 25.16 -26.66
CA GLY A 592 48.91 26.50 -27.12
C GLY A 592 47.72 27.27 -27.72
N ALA A 593 47.59 28.56 -27.36
CA ALA A 593 46.49 29.50 -27.68
C ALA A 593 45.18 29.32 -26.87
#